data_AF-A0AA39F8M6-F1
#
_entry.id   AF-A0AA39F8M6-F1
#
_cell.length_a   1.000
_cell.length_b   1.000
_cell.length_c   1.000
_cell.angle_alpha   90.00
_cell.angle_beta   90.00
_cell.angle_gamma   90.00
#
_symmetry.space_group_name_H-M   'P 1'
#
loop_
_entity.id
_entity.type
_entity.pdbx_description
1 polymer ?
#
loop_
_entity_poly.entity_id
_entity_poly.type
_entity_poly.pdbx_seq_one_letter_code
_entity_poly.pdbx_strand_id
1 'polypeptide(L)'
;MPRHSTMDFFDHSYYVTGKNFTRLMGRWPYQEQWESRICSFVLILVCVSQYVVQVIGVITYFDNKEVVLESVTPFMIVIFCTSKYINSIVNLKTMIKLLDCLKEDWNLYTTVEEKRILNEHALIGQYIIYGYVVFVYATTVVFITEPLMPKLINFILHLNETVPNKFPVPINWYIIDMEKNFYPLLCYQSICVLAVISISVANDSMFIVFLQHACALFSIVQHQLKNLLSKTDLEKEWNFHGKFRRTNNIQYDYYMMCIKNHKRAIKFAKLLEDMYVWCFGIVIGINVPLISVTALQLTTQSSTIQQMVKYTMFAAAQMLHLFFDCYLSQQLTDKSMDIQENITLSNWYKMSLNTQKLVILVTLRSQRPCRLTAGKILFLSMETYASVIGVIVYIDDKEVVLESVTPFMTAVFCGSKYINAMLNVKTMKKLLNRLEEDWIIYTDKDEIRILNEYAHVGQFLIYGYALGIYVATTVFMTEPLLPKWINFIFHSNETVPNRYPVPIDWYIIDMKKNFYPLFCYESLCYFAMLTITVANDSMFIIFLQHACALFAVVQ
;
A
#
# COMPACT_ATOMS: atom_id res chain seq x y z
N MET A 1 -24.02 -11.53 -39.98
CA MET A 1 -24.64 -10.89 -38.79
C MET A 1 -23.54 -10.70 -37.75
N PRO A 2 -23.17 -9.47 -37.40
CA PRO A 2 -22.19 -9.25 -36.34
C PRO A 2 -22.82 -9.62 -35.00
N ARG A 3 -22.20 -10.54 -34.26
CA ARG A 3 -22.53 -10.81 -32.86
C ARG A 3 -22.27 -9.52 -32.10
N HIS A 4 -23.32 -8.85 -31.65
CA HIS A 4 -23.20 -7.88 -30.55
C HIS A 4 -22.68 -8.66 -29.33
N SER A 5 -21.37 -8.59 -29.09
CA SER A 5 -20.75 -9.16 -27.90
C SER A 5 -21.21 -8.33 -26.70
N THR A 6 -22.17 -8.85 -25.95
CA THR A 6 -22.37 -8.45 -24.55
C THR A 6 -21.01 -8.56 -23.85
N MET A 7 -20.46 -7.45 -23.35
CA MET A 7 -19.20 -7.46 -22.59
C MET A 7 -19.29 -8.53 -21.48
N ASP A 8 -18.24 -9.33 -21.32
CA ASP A 8 -18.18 -10.29 -20.22
C ASP A 8 -18.19 -9.52 -18.90
N PHE A 9 -18.82 -10.08 -17.86
CA PHE A 9 -18.99 -9.40 -16.58
C PHE A 9 -17.65 -8.94 -15.98
N PHE A 10 -16.59 -9.74 -16.17
CA PHE A 10 -15.24 -9.43 -15.70
C PHE A 10 -14.44 -8.48 -16.62
N ASP A 11 -15.02 -8.02 -17.74
CA ASP A 11 -14.44 -6.95 -18.58
C ASP A 11 -14.76 -5.56 -18.04
N HIS A 12 -15.56 -5.46 -16.97
CA HIS A 12 -15.81 -4.20 -16.28
C HIS A 12 -14.50 -3.63 -15.71
N SER A 13 -14.38 -2.30 -15.69
CA SER A 13 -13.19 -1.55 -15.23
C SER A 13 -12.67 -1.98 -13.85
N TYR A 14 -13.57 -2.42 -12.96
CA TYR A 14 -13.23 -2.85 -11.61
C TYR A 14 -12.39 -4.13 -11.57
N TYR A 15 -12.62 -5.05 -12.52
CA TYR A 15 -12.04 -6.40 -12.49
C TYR A 15 -11.03 -6.64 -13.62
N VAL A 16 -11.06 -5.80 -14.66
CA VAL A 16 -10.23 -5.97 -15.86
C VAL A 16 -8.73 -6.04 -15.56
N THR A 17 -8.25 -5.25 -14.60
CA THR A 17 -6.83 -5.25 -14.21
C THR A 17 -6.42 -6.60 -13.63
N GLY A 18 -7.17 -7.10 -12.64
CA GLY A 18 -6.92 -8.41 -12.02
C GLY A 18 -7.09 -9.57 -13.01
N LYS A 19 -8.12 -9.51 -13.87
CA LYS A 19 -8.35 -10.47 -14.97
C LYS A 19 -7.19 -10.51 -15.95
N ASN A 20 -6.69 -9.36 -16.38
CA ASN A 20 -5.59 -9.29 -17.36
C ASN A 20 -4.30 -9.88 -16.79
N PHE A 21 -3.91 -9.50 -15.57
CA PHE A 21 -2.69 -10.06 -14.96
C PHE A 21 -2.80 -11.58 -14.73
N THR A 22 -3.94 -12.09 -14.24
CA THR A 22 -4.14 -13.54 -14.07
C THR A 22 -4.24 -14.30 -15.38
N ARG A 23 -4.78 -13.69 -16.44
CA ARG A 23 -4.82 -14.27 -17.80
C ARG A 23 -3.42 -14.34 -18.41
N LEU A 24 -2.63 -13.28 -18.28
CA LEU A 24 -1.21 -13.27 -18.69
C LEU A 24 -0.41 -14.39 -18.02
N MET A 25 -0.81 -14.81 -16.82
CA MET A 25 -0.19 -15.94 -16.14
C MET A 25 -0.62 -17.32 -16.59
N GLY A 26 -1.60 -17.39 -17.48
CA GLY A 26 -2.26 -18.64 -17.81
C GLY A 26 -3.03 -19.21 -16.62
N ARG A 27 -3.50 -18.38 -15.68
CA ARG A 27 -4.24 -18.82 -14.48
C ARG A 27 -5.66 -18.26 -14.35
N TRP A 28 -6.11 -17.43 -15.29
CA TRP A 28 -7.51 -17.04 -15.34
C TRP A 28 -8.42 -18.26 -15.59
N PRO A 29 -9.42 -18.54 -14.74
CA PRO A 29 -10.19 -19.79 -14.85
C PRO A 29 -11.04 -19.91 -16.13
N TYR A 30 -11.51 -18.79 -16.68
CA TYR A 30 -12.40 -18.76 -17.84
C TYR A 30 -11.66 -18.50 -19.16
N GLN A 31 -10.32 -18.65 -19.21
CA GLN A 31 -9.55 -18.50 -20.44
C GLN A 31 -9.52 -19.82 -21.23
N GLU A 32 -9.18 -19.72 -22.51
CA GLU A 32 -8.99 -20.89 -23.36
C GLU A 32 -7.88 -21.81 -22.84
N GLN A 33 -8.11 -23.13 -22.88
CA GLN A 33 -7.19 -24.10 -22.28
C GLN A 33 -5.80 -24.08 -22.94
N TRP A 34 -5.73 -23.81 -24.24
CA TRP A 34 -4.47 -23.73 -24.96
C TRP A 34 -3.67 -22.48 -24.57
N GLU A 35 -4.33 -21.31 -24.45
CA GLU A 35 -3.71 -20.06 -23.97
C GLU A 35 -3.14 -20.24 -22.56
N SER A 36 -3.94 -20.84 -21.66
CA SER A 36 -3.54 -21.14 -20.29
C SER A 36 -2.28 -22.00 -20.23
N ARG A 37 -2.24 -23.09 -21.01
CA ARG A 37 -1.10 -24.02 -21.04
C ARG A 37 0.17 -23.36 -21.58
N ILE A 38 0.06 -22.58 -22.66
CA ILE A 38 1.22 -21.88 -23.24
C ILE A 38 1.77 -20.84 -22.27
N CYS A 39 0.92 -19.96 -21.73
CA CYS A 39 1.36 -18.92 -20.79
C CYS A 39 1.99 -19.54 -19.53
N SER A 40 1.39 -20.63 -19.03
CA SER A 40 1.94 -21.37 -17.88
C SER A 40 3.29 -22.00 -18.19
N PHE A 41 3.44 -22.62 -19.37
CA PHE A 41 4.69 -23.25 -19.79
C PHE A 41 5.82 -22.21 -19.92
N VAL A 42 5.53 -21.06 -20.55
CA VAL A 42 6.48 -19.95 -20.68
C VAL A 42 6.89 -19.42 -19.31
N LEU A 43 5.94 -19.19 -18.40
CA LEU A 43 6.26 -18.70 -17.06
C LEU A 43 7.08 -19.70 -16.24
N ILE A 44 6.77 -20.99 -16.32
CA ILE A 44 7.57 -22.03 -15.64
C ILE A 44 9.00 -22.03 -16.18
N LEU A 45 9.18 -21.94 -17.51
CA LEU A 45 10.51 -21.83 -18.10
C LEU A 45 11.27 -20.60 -17.62
N VAL A 46 10.60 -19.44 -17.52
CA VAL A 46 11.20 -18.21 -16.98
C VAL A 46 11.63 -18.40 -15.53
N CYS A 47 10.76 -18.93 -14.66
CA CYS A 47 11.09 -19.19 -13.27
C CYS A 47 12.26 -20.17 -13.13
N VAL A 48 12.26 -21.27 -13.90
CA VAL A 48 13.37 -22.25 -13.91
C VAL A 48 14.66 -21.59 -14.35
N SER A 49 14.63 -20.77 -15.42
CA SER A 49 15.82 -20.05 -15.88
C SER A 49 16.38 -19.12 -14.80
N GLN A 50 15.51 -18.43 -14.04
CA GLN A 50 15.92 -17.57 -12.93
C GLN A 50 16.56 -18.36 -11.79
N TYR A 51 15.97 -19.49 -11.40
CA TYR A 51 16.57 -20.36 -10.39
C TYR A 51 17.94 -20.89 -10.81
N VAL A 52 18.07 -21.38 -12.04
CA VAL A 52 19.33 -21.93 -12.55
C VAL A 52 20.43 -20.86 -12.52
N VAL A 53 20.14 -19.67 -13.03
CA VAL A 53 21.12 -18.58 -13.09
C VAL A 53 21.55 -18.12 -11.70
N GLN A 54 20.61 -18.00 -10.76
CA GLN A 54 20.91 -17.59 -9.39
C GLN A 54 21.72 -18.66 -8.63
N VAL A 55 21.35 -19.94 -8.76
CA VAL A 55 22.09 -21.05 -8.12
C VAL A 55 23.52 -21.13 -8.66
N ILE A 56 23.70 -21.00 -9.98
CA ILE A 56 25.03 -20.96 -10.59
C ILE A 56 25.83 -19.76 -10.05
N GLY A 57 25.22 -18.57 -9.98
CA GLY A 57 25.86 -17.38 -9.43
C GLY A 57 26.35 -17.58 -7.99
N VAL A 58 25.51 -18.14 -7.12
CA VAL A 58 25.87 -18.44 -5.73
C VAL A 58 27.02 -19.45 -5.64
N ILE A 59 27.00 -20.50 -6.47
CA ILE A 59 28.08 -21.52 -6.48
C ILE A 59 29.39 -20.92 -6.98
N THR A 60 29.36 -20.11 -8.05
CA THR A 60 30.57 -19.47 -8.59
C THR A 60 31.22 -18.53 -7.57
N TYR A 61 30.42 -17.72 -6.89
CA TYR A 61 30.90 -16.67 -6.00
C TYR A 61 30.82 -17.06 -4.51
N PHE A 62 30.76 -18.36 -4.20
CA PHE A 62 30.54 -18.87 -2.85
C PHE A 62 31.57 -18.38 -1.83
N ASP A 63 32.82 -18.21 -2.26
CA ASP A 63 33.91 -17.72 -1.40
C ASP A 63 33.75 -16.23 -1.03
N ASN A 64 33.00 -15.46 -1.82
CA ASN A 64 32.74 -14.05 -1.57
C ASN A 64 31.43 -13.87 -0.79
N LYS A 65 31.55 -13.73 0.53
CA LYS A 65 30.42 -13.56 1.47
C LYS A 65 29.50 -12.39 1.10
N GLU A 66 30.03 -11.30 0.55
CA GLU A 66 29.22 -10.14 0.16
C GLU A 66 28.31 -10.48 -1.03
N VAL A 67 28.85 -11.14 -2.05
CA VAL A 67 28.10 -11.56 -3.24
C VAL A 67 27.07 -12.63 -2.89
N VAL A 68 27.40 -13.54 -1.98
CA VAL A 68 26.45 -14.53 -1.46
C VAL A 68 25.29 -13.82 -0.76
N LEU A 69 25.57 -12.83 0.10
CA LEU A 69 24.53 -12.07 0.79
C LEU A 69 23.64 -11.31 -0.21
N GLU A 70 24.22 -10.66 -1.24
CA GLU A 70 23.47 -10.00 -2.32
C GLU A 70 22.55 -10.97 -3.10
N SER A 71 22.95 -12.25 -3.19
CA SER A 71 22.20 -13.29 -3.91
C SER A 71 20.98 -13.82 -3.14
N VAL A 72 21.00 -13.76 -1.80
CA VAL A 72 19.91 -14.30 -0.95
C VAL A 72 18.60 -13.58 -1.24
N THR A 73 18.66 -12.26 -1.39
CA THR A 73 17.46 -11.43 -1.53
C THR A 73 16.67 -11.75 -2.80
N PRO A 74 17.27 -11.73 -4.02
CA PRO A 74 16.60 -12.17 -5.24
C PRO A 74 16.07 -13.60 -5.18
N PHE A 75 16.82 -14.52 -4.58
CA PHE A 75 16.41 -15.92 -4.46
C PHE A 75 15.13 -16.09 -3.63
N MET A 76 15.06 -15.40 -2.50
CA MET A 76 13.88 -15.40 -1.63
C MET A 76 12.65 -14.76 -2.31
N ILE A 77 12.83 -13.73 -3.14
CA ILE A 77 11.74 -13.14 -3.95
C ILE A 77 11.20 -14.16 -4.96
N VAL A 78 12.07 -14.93 -5.62
CA VAL A 78 11.62 -15.95 -6.57
C VAL A 78 10.81 -17.03 -5.83
N ILE A 79 11.27 -17.49 -4.66
CA ILE A 79 10.50 -18.44 -3.81
C ILE A 79 9.15 -17.84 -3.39
N PHE A 80 9.13 -16.57 -2.99
CA PHE A 80 7.90 -15.86 -2.65
C PHE A 80 6.91 -15.84 -3.83
N CYS A 81 7.37 -15.48 -5.03
CA CYS A 81 6.51 -15.42 -6.22
C CYS A 81 6.03 -16.82 -6.66
N THR A 82 6.90 -17.84 -6.62
CA THR A 82 6.51 -19.20 -6.96
C THR A 82 5.53 -19.79 -5.96
N SER A 83 5.62 -19.46 -4.67
CA SER A 83 4.62 -19.87 -3.68
C SER A 83 3.23 -19.33 -4.01
N LYS A 84 3.12 -18.07 -4.45
CA LYS A 84 1.86 -17.47 -4.93
C LYS A 84 1.36 -18.14 -6.21
N TYR A 85 2.26 -18.45 -7.13
CA TYR A 85 1.92 -19.19 -8.34
C TYR A 85 1.33 -20.57 -8.02
N ILE A 86 1.99 -21.34 -7.15
CA ILE A 86 1.53 -22.65 -6.70
C ILE A 86 0.16 -22.52 -6.01
N ASN A 87 -0.03 -21.49 -5.19
CA ASN A 87 -1.32 -21.23 -4.55
C ASN A 87 -2.45 -21.06 -5.59
N SER A 88 -2.21 -20.30 -6.66
CA SER A 88 -3.19 -20.10 -7.74
C SER A 88 -3.57 -21.41 -8.46
N ILE A 89 -2.64 -22.38 -8.52
CA ILE A 89 -2.87 -23.70 -9.11
C ILE A 89 -3.68 -24.57 -8.16
N VAL A 90 -3.22 -24.71 -6.92
CA VAL A 90 -3.83 -25.60 -5.91
C VAL A 90 -5.26 -25.16 -5.60
N ASN A 91 -5.47 -23.84 -5.46
CA ASN A 91 -6.75 -23.26 -5.06
C ASN A 91 -7.63 -22.80 -6.23
N LEU A 92 -7.35 -23.24 -7.47
CA LEU A 92 -8.11 -22.85 -8.67
C LEU A 92 -9.62 -23.10 -8.52
N LYS A 93 -10.01 -24.25 -7.95
CA LYS A 93 -11.44 -24.59 -7.72
C LYS A 93 -12.10 -23.62 -6.72
N THR A 94 -11.36 -23.15 -5.73
CA THR A 94 -11.85 -22.19 -4.73
C THR A 94 -11.95 -20.80 -5.35
N MET A 95 -10.98 -20.41 -6.17
CA MET A 95 -11.01 -19.16 -6.95
C MET A 95 -12.23 -19.09 -7.88
N ILE A 96 -12.57 -20.18 -8.59
CA ILE A 96 -13.78 -20.26 -9.43
C ILE A 96 -15.02 -20.01 -8.58
N LYS A 97 -15.14 -20.68 -7.42
CA LYS A 97 -16.30 -20.49 -6.53
C LYS A 97 -16.42 -19.03 -6.05
N LEU A 98 -15.30 -18.37 -5.74
CA LEU A 98 -15.31 -16.96 -5.34
C LEU A 98 -15.74 -16.04 -6.49
N LEU A 99 -15.25 -16.27 -7.70
CA LEU A 99 -15.63 -15.52 -8.90
C LEU A 99 -17.12 -15.72 -9.25
N ASP A 100 -17.61 -16.95 -9.18
CA ASP A 100 -19.03 -17.26 -9.42
C ASP A 100 -19.91 -16.59 -8.35
N CYS A 101 -19.53 -16.66 -7.07
CA CYS A 101 -20.25 -15.96 -6.00
C CYS A 101 -20.30 -14.46 -6.25
N LEU A 102 -19.17 -13.85 -6.64
CA LEU A 102 -19.09 -12.44 -6.96
C LEU A 102 -20.05 -12.08 -8.10
N LYS A 103 -20.04 -12.83 -9.21
CA LYS A 103 -20.97 -12.61 -10.33
C LYS A 103 -22.44 -12.78 -9.94
N GLU A 104 -22.74 -13.78 -9.11
CA GLU A 104 -24.10 -13.99 -8.58
C GLU A 104 -24.54 -12.83 -7.68
N ASP A 105 -23.65 -12.30 -6.85
CA ASP A 105 -23.95 -11.23 -5.89
C ASP A 105 -24.38 -9.94 -6.60
N TRP A 106 -23.70 -9.58 -7.69
CA TRP A 106 -24.09 -8.43 -8.52
C TRP A 106 -25.48 -8.55 -9.14
N ASN A 107 -25.97 -9.77 -9.34
CA ASN A 107 -27.33 -10.03 -9.81
C ASN A 107 -28.35 -10.17 -8.67
N LEU A 108 -27.89 -10.57 -7.49
CA LEU A 108 -28.71 -10.75 -6.30
C LEU A 108 -29.12 -9.41 -5.69
N TYR A 109 -28.18 -8.47 -5.58
CA TYR A 109 -28.36 -7.17 -4.96
C TYR A 109 -28.83 -6.15 -6.01
N THR A 110 -30.12 -5.81 -5.96
CA THR A 110 -30.78 -5.00 -7.00
C THR A 110 -31.10 -3.59 -6.57
N THR A 111 -31.13 -3.28 -5.27
CA THR A 111 -31.48 -1.93 -4.80
C THR A 111 -30.40 -0.92 -5.18
N VAL A 112 -30.81 0.34 -5.31
CA VAL A 112 -29.90 1.43 -5.67
C VAL A 112 -28.78 1.56 -4.64
N GLU A 113 -29.12 1.48 -3.35
CA GLU A 113 -28.15 1.58 -2.25
C GLU A 113 -27.23 0.36 -2.16
N GLU A 114 -27.75 -0.87 -2.30
CA GLU A 114 -26.89 -2.06 -2.29
C GLU A 114 -25.90 -2.08 -3.46
N LYS A 115 -26.37 -1.67 -4.65
CA LYS A 115 -25.49 -1.50 -5.82
C LYS A 115 -24.49 -0.37 -5.62
N ARG A 116 -24.87 0.72 -4.94
CA ARG A 116 -23.95 1.80 -4.58
C ARG A 116 -22.83 1.28 -3.68
N ILE A 117 -23.16 0.50 -2.65
CA ILE A 117 -22.17 -0.10 -1.73
C ILE A 117 -21.22 -1.05 -2.48
N LEU A 118 -21.74 -1.92 -3.36
CA LEU A 118 -20.90 -2.79 -4.21
C LEU A 118 -19.95 -1.98 -5.09
N ASN A 119 -20.45 -0.92 -5.75
CA ASN A 119 -19.64 -0.04 -6.59
C ASN A 119 -18.57 0.68 -5.79
N GLU A 120 -18.88 1.21 -4.60
CA GLU A 120 -17.94 1.92 -3.75
C GLU A 120 -16.76 1.04 -3.34
N HIS A 121 -17.03 -0.17 -2.85
CA HIS A 121 -15.98 -1.13 -2.49
C HIS A 121 -15.19 -1.62 -3.71
N ALA A 122 -15.84 -1.82 -4.86
CA ALA A 122 -15.16 -2.18 -6.10
C ALA A 122 -14.22 -1.06 -6.58
N LEU A 123 -14.63 0.21 -6.48
CA LEU A 123 -13.82 1.39 -6.78
C LEU A 123 -12.64 1.53 -5.80
N ILE A 124 -12.88 1.39 -4.50
CA ILE A 124 -11.81 1.40 -3.49
C ILE A 124 -10.79 0.31 -3.80
N GLY A 125 -11.24 -0.91 -4.09
CA GLY A 125 -10.37 -2.02 -4.51
C GLY A 125 -9.56 -1.68 -5.75
N GLN A 126 -10.19 -1.07 -6.76
CA GLN A 126 -9.52 -0.65 -7.98
C GLN A 126 -8.41 0.38 -7.71
N TYR A 127 -8.65 1.39 -6.88
CA TYR A 127 -7.63 2.38 -6.51
C TYR A 127 -6.46 1.76 -5.74
N ILE A 128 -6.75 0.84 -4.81
CA ILE A 128 -5.72 0.11 -4.07
C ILE A 128 -4.88 -0.74 -5.03
N ILE A 129 -5.50 -1.43 -5.99
CA ILE A 129 -4.80 -2.21 -7.01
C ILE A 129 -3.90 -1.31 -7.86
N TYR A 130 -4.39 -0.17 -8.36
CA TYR A 130 -3.56 0.72 -9.16
C TYR A 130 -2.37 1.29 -8.37
N GLY A 131 -2.59 1.74 -7.13
CA GLY A 131 -1.52 2.22 -6.27
C GLY A 131 -0.47 1.13 -6.01
N TYR A 132 -0.90 -0.08 -5.70
CA TYR A 132 -0.04 -1.24 -5.46
C TYR A 132 0.76 -1.64 -6.71
N VAL A 133 0.10 -1.73 -7.88
CA VAL A 133 0.73 -2.05 -9.17
C VAL A 133 1.81 -1.03 -9.51
N VAL A 134 1.48 0.27 -9.45
CA VAL A 134 2.43 1.35 -9.74
C VAL A 134 3.64 1.27 -8.82
N PHE A 135 3.40 1.07 -7.52
CA PHE A 135 4.46 0.97 -6.53
C PHE A 135 5.40 -0.22 -6.77
N VAL A 136 4.86 -1.43 -6.99
CA VAL A 136 5.65 -2.64 -7.22
C VAL A 136 6.45 -2.57 -8.52
N TYR A 137 5.87 -2.06 -9.60
CA TYR A 137 6.63 -1.90 -10.84
C TYR A 137 7.66 -0.77 -10.76
N ALA A 138 7.39 0.32 -10.04
CA ALA A 138 8.37 1.39 -9.84
C ALA A 138 9.62 0.89 -9.11
N THR A 139 9.46 0.11 -8.03
CA THR A 139 10.59 -0.48 -7.30
C THR A 139 11.33 -1.52 -8.14
N THR A 140 10.61 -2.29 -8.97
CA THR A 140 11.20 -3.23 -9.92
C THR A 140 12.04 -2.53 -11.00
N VAL A 141 11.57 -1.39 -11.51
CA VAL A 141 12.31 -0.58 -12.50
C VAL A 141 13.61 -0.04 -11.90
N VAL A 142 13.57 0.46 -10.66
CA VAL A 142 14.78 0.91 -9.95
C VAL A 142 15.78 -0.23 -9.81
N PHE A 143 15.32 -1.42 -9.43
CA PHE A 143 16.19 -2.60 -9.32
C PHE A 143 16.83 -2.98 -10.67
N ILE A 144 16.04 -3.02 -11.75
CA ILE A 144 16.54 -3.40 -13.08
C ILE A 144 17.52 -2.36 -13.66
N THR A 145 17.32 -1.08 -13.35
CA THR A 145 18.12 0.02 -13.91
C THR A 145 19.40 0.32 -13.15
N GLU A 146 19.60 -0.25 -11.95
CA GLU A 146 20.80 -0.07 -11.12
C GLU A 146 22.12 -0.19 -11.91
N PRO A 147 22.37 -1.23 -12.74
CA PRO A 147 23.60 -1.34 -13.53
C PRO A 147 23.87 -0.23 -14.53
N LEU A 148 22.80 0.45 -14.98
CA LEU A 148 22.88 1.48 -16.01
C LEU A 148 23.15 2.86 -15.41
N MET A 149 22.81 3.07 -14.14
CA MET A 149 22.93 4.36 -13.47
C MET A 149 24.37 4.92 -13.45
N PRO A 150 25.42 4.16 -13.07
CA PRO A 150 26.78 4.67 -13.08
C PRO A 150 27.27 5.02 -14.50
N LYS A 151 26.88 4.23 -15.50
CA LYS A 151 27.22 4.49 -16.91
C LYS A 151 26.57 5.75 -17.45
N LEU A 152 25.30 5.98 -17.08
CA LEU A 152 24.57 7.20 -17.45
C LEU A 152 25.22 8.44 -16.82
N ILE A 153 25.58 8.37 -15.54
CA ILE A 153 26.27 9.46 -14.83
C ILE A 153 27.61 9.77 -15.50
N ASN A 154 28.40 8.74 -15.80
CA ASN A 154 29.70 8.87 -16.49
C ASN A 154 29.55 9.56 -17.86
N PHE A 155 28.52 9.19 -18.62
CA PHE A 155 28.18 9.80 -19.90
C PHE A 155 27.77 11.27 -19.78
N ILE A 156 26.89 11.60 -18.83
CA ILE A 156 26.38 12.97 -18.61
C ILE A 156 27.48 13.90 -18.11
N LEU A 157 28.31 13.42 -17.18
CA LEU A 157 29.39 14.21 -16.58
C LEU A 157 30.69 14.20 -17.40
N HIS A 158 30.68 13.52 -18.56
CA HIS A 158 31.86 13.34 -19.42
C HIS A 158 33.09 12.82 -18.67
N LEU A 159 32.86 11.95 -17.69
CA LEU A 159 33.90 11.29 -16.93
C LEU A 159 34.50 10.18 -17.82
N ASN A 160 35.83 10.16 -17.99
CA ASN A 160 36.55 9.18 -18.82
C ASN A 160 36.88 7.89 -18.03
N GLU A 161 36.03 7.52 -17.08
CA GLU A 161 36.25 6.34 -16.24
C GLU A 161 35.59 5.10 -16.85
N THR A 162 36.32 3.97 -16.86
CA THR A 162 35.77 2.70 -17.32
C THR A 162 34.93 2.07 -16.22
N VAL A 163 33.60 2.20 -16.32
CA VAL A 163 32.66 1.58 -15.36
C VAL A 163 32.52 0.08 -15.67
N PRO A 164 32.72 -0.82 -14.69
CA PRO A 164 32.59 -2.25 -14.90
C PRO A 164 31.13 -2.67 -15.19
N ASN A 165 30.98 -3.70 -16.02
CA ASN A 165 29.69 -4.31 -16.33
C ASN A 165 29.21 -5.17 -15.15
N LYS A 166 28.36 -4.61 -14.28
CA LYS A 166 27.70 -5.34 -13.19
C LYS A 166 26.25 -5.67 -13.56
N PHE A 167 25.66 -6.71 -12.97
CA PHE A 167 24.25 -7.06 -13.11
C PHE A 167 23.50 -6.82 -11.79
N PRO A 168 22.16 -6.59 -11.81
CA PRO A 168 21.39 -6.32 -10.58
C PRO A 168 21.37 -7.51 -9.60
N VAL A 169 21.51 -8.70 -10.17
CA VAL A 169 21.67 -9.98 -9.49
C VAL A 169 23.07 -10.50 -9.85
N PRO A 170 23.84 -11.04 -8.90
CA PRO A 170 25.08 -11.72 -9.21
C PRO A 170 24.79 -12.97 -10.03
N ILE A 171 25.14 -12.91 -11.32
CA ILE A 171 24.91 -13.97 -12.30
C ILE A 171 26.22 -14.36 -12.96
N ASN A 172 26.36 -15.62 -13.31
CA ASN A 172 27.47 -16.10 -14.13
C ASN A 172 26.97 -17.04 -15.22
N TRP A 173 27.11 -16.63 -16.48
CA TRP A 173 26.77 -17.45 -17.64
C TRP A 173 28.04 -18.09 -18.21
N TYR A 174 28.42 -19.27 -17.71
CA TYR A 174 29.63 -19.99 -18.17
C TYR A 174 29.70 -20.22 -19.69
N ILE A 175 28.55 -20.26 -20.38
CA ILE A 175 28.45 -20.56 -21.81
C ILE A 175 28.57 -19.29 -22.67
N ILE A 176 28.28 -18.10 -22.12
CA ILE A 176 28.14 -16.86 -22.87
C ILE A 176 29.15 -15.83 -22.36
N ASP A 177 29.90 -15.23 -23.28
CA ASP A 177 30.78 -14.11 -22.98
C ASP A 177 29.94 -12.90 -22.49
N MET A 178 29.99 -12.67 -21.17
CA MET A 178 29.19 -11.68 -20.45
C MET A 178 29.60 -10.25 -20.79
N GLU A 179 30.87 -10.01 -21.10
CA GLU A 179 31.36 -8.67 -21.44
C GLU A 179 30.88 -8.25 -22.83
N LYS A 180 30.97 -9.17 -23.81
CA LYS A 180 30.49 -8.91 -25.17
C LYS A 180 28.97 -8.83 -25.27
N ASN A 181 28.24 -9.63 -24.49
CA ASN A 181 26.78 -9.75 -24.57
C ASN A 181 26.05 -9.05 -23.41
N PHE A 182 26.66 -8.04 -22.80
CA PHE A 182 26.11 -7.35 -21.63
C PHE A 182 24.67 -6.84 -21.82
N TYR A 183 24.42 -6.05 -22.87
CA TYR A 183 23.10 -5.44 -23.10
C TYR A 183 21.98 -6.45 -23.41
N PRO A 184 22.17 -7.42 -24.34
CA PRO A 184 21.18 -8.46 -24.58
C PRO A 184 20.85 -9.28 -23.32
N LEU A 185 21.87 -9.59 -22.52
CA LEU A 185 21.69 -10.37 -21.30
C LEU A 185 20.95 -9.57 -20.22
N LEU A 186 21.25 -8.28 -20.09
CA LEU A 186 20.53 -7.39 -19.19
C LEU A 186 19.05 -7.28 -19.60
N CYS A 187 18.74 -7.14 -20.89
CA CYS A 187 17.36 -7.13 -21.39
C CYS A 187 16.63 -8.45 -21.07
N TYR A 188 17.28 -9.59 -21.31
CA TYR A 188 16.72 -10.89 -20.97
C TYR A 188 16.38 -11.01 -19.47
N GLN A 189 17.34 -10.68 -18.60
CA GLN A 189 17.15 -10.70 -17.14
C GLN A 189 16.01 -9.74 -16.70
N SER A 190 15.96 -8.56 -17.30
CA SER A 190 14.90 -7.57 -17.03
C SER A 190 13.50 -8.12 -17.33
N ILE A 191 13.35 -8.79 -18.48
CA ILE A 191 12.08 -9.41 -18.89
C ILE A 191 11.71 -10.53 -17.92
N CYS A 192 12.67 -11.36 -17.52
CA CYS A 192 12.43 -12.42 -16.55
C CYS A 192 12.00 -11.89 -15.17
N VAL A 193 12.67 -10.86 -14.65
CA VAL A 193 12.32 -10.22 -13.38
C VAL A 193 10.91 -9.63 -13.44
N LEU A 194 10.59 -8.90 -14.51
CA LEU A 194 9.25 -8.35 -14.72
C LEU A 194 8.18 -9.46 -14.78
N ALA A 195 8.46 -10.58 -15.46
CA ALA A 195 7.55 -11.71 -15.53
C ALA A 195 7.33 -12.36 -14.16
N VAL A 196 8.39 -12.54 -13.36
CA VAL A 196 8.30 -13.11 -11.99
C VAL A 196 7.52 -12.19 -11.06
N ILE A 197 7.84 -10.88 -11.04
CA ILE A 197 7.12 -9.91 -10.20
C ILE A 197 5.65 -9.80 -10.59
N SER A 198 5.36 -9.89 -11.89
CA SER A 198 3.99 -9.89 -12.37
C SER A 198 3.16 -10.96 -11.64
N ILE A 199 3.73 -12.15 -11.37
CA ILE A 199 3.09 -13.25 -10.60
C ILE A 199 2.49 -12.77 -9.28
N SER A 200 3.29 -12.03 -8.49
CA SER A 200 2.79 -11.48 -7.23
C SER A 200 1.67 -10.48 -7.47
N VAL A 201 1.84 -9.60 -8.46
CA VAL A 201 0.86 -8.56 -8.80
C VAL A 201 -0.51 -9.14 -9.14
N ALA A 202 -0.61 -10.22 -9.94
CA ALA A 202 -1.93 -10.81 -10.21
C ALA A 202 -2.57 -11.43 -8.98
N ASN A 203 -1.79 -12.19 -8.21
CA ASN A 203 -2.33 -12.92 -7.05
C ASN A 203 -2.84 -11.93 -5.98
N ASP A 204 -2.12 -10.83 -5.80
CA ASP A 204 -2.46 -9.79 -4.83
C ASP A 204 -3.60 -8.90 -5.34
N SER A 205 -3.65 -8.62 -6.64
CA SER A 205 -4.80 -7.95 -7.25
C SER A 205 -6.09 -8.75 -7.06
N MET A 206 -6.05 -10.07 -7.27
CA MET A 206 -7.20 -10.94 -7.04
C MET A 206 -7.60 -11.00 -5.57
N PHE A 207 -6.61 -11.04 -4.67
CA PHE A 207 -6.86 -10.99 -3.23
C PHE A 207 -7.61 -9.71 -2.85
N ILE A 208 -7.15 -8.54 -3.33
CA ILE A 208 -7.80 -7.23 -3.08
C ILE A 208 -9.24 -7.24 -3.59
N VAL A 209 -9.48 -7.74 -4.82
CA VAL A 209 -10.84 -7.84 -5.39
C VAL A 209 -11.76 -8.66 -4.49
N PHE A 210 -11.34 -9.87 -4.10
CA PHE A 210 -12.17 -10.73 -3.27
C PHE A 210 -12.39 -10.15 -1.88
N LEU A 211 -11.35 -9.60 -1.27
CA LEU A 211 -11.46 -9.04 0.07
C LEU A 211 -12.35 -7.80 0.11
N GLN A 212 -12.25 -6.89 -0.87
CA GLN A 212 -13.16 -5.73 -0.96
C GLN A 212 -14.59 -6.16 -1.23
N HIS A 213 -14.80 -7.20 -2.05
CA HIS A 213 -16.13 -7.78 -2.23
C HIS A 213 -16.68 -8.36 -0.91
N ALA A 214 -15.86 -9.07 -0.14
CA ALA A 214 -16.26 -9.57 1.18
C ALA A 214 -16.66 -8.42 2.13
N CYS A 215 -15.88 -7.34 2.15
CA CYS A 215 -16.20 -6.14 2.91
C CYS A 215 -17.53 -5.51 2.45
N ALA A 216 -17.77 -5.46 1.14
CA ALA A 216 -19.03 -4.95 0.57
C ALA A 216 -20.24 -5.78 1.04
N LEU A 217 -20.12 -7.10 1.07
CA LEU A 217 -21.20 -7.99 1.56
C LEU A 217 -21.53 -7.71 3.03
N PHE A 218 -20.53 -7.48 3.88
CA PHE A 218 -20.75 -7.09 5.27
C PHE A 218 -21.38 -5.70 5.39
N SER A 219 -20.93 -4.72 4.59
CA SER A 219 -21.51 -3.37 4.54
C SER A 219 -22.97 -3.37 4.06
N ILE A 220 -23.34 -4.24 3.12
CA ILE A 220 -24.73 -4.42 2.68
C ILE A 220 -25.59 -4.94 3.83
N VAL A 221 -25.11 -5.95 4.57
CA VAL A 221 -25.82 -6.48 5.75
C VAL A 221 -26.00 -5.41 6.81
N GLN A 222 -24.97 -4.58 7.04
CA GLN A 222 -25.06 -3.43 7.94
C GLN A 222 -26.14 -2.44 7.48
N HIS A 223 -26.18 -2.11 6.19
CA HIS A 223 -27.21 -1.22 5.63
C HIS A 223 -28.63 -1.78 5.84
N GLN A 224 -28.83 -3.06 5.54
CA GLN A 224 -30.12 -3.73 5.75
C GLN A 224 -30.54 -3.71 7.23
N LEU A 225 -29.60 -3.94 8.15
CA LEU A 225 -29.85 -3.86 9.59
C LEU A 225 -30.23 -2.45 10.06
N LYS A 226 -29.68 -1.40 9.44
CA LYS A 226 -30.07 -0.01 9.72
C LYS A 226 -31.46 0.32 9.18
N ASN A 227 -31.81 -0.16 8.00
CA ASN A 227 -33.13 0.11 7.40
C ASN A 227 -34.28 -0.54 8.18
N LEU A 228 -34.01 -1.62 8.91
CA LEU A 228 -34.97 -2.22 9.87
C LEU A 228 -35.46 -1.25 10.97
N LEU A 229 -34.80 -0.10 11.14
CA LEU A 229 -35.19 0.94 12.09
C LEU A 229 -36.36 1.81 11.59
N SER A 230 -36.55 1.91 10.27
CA SER A 230 -37.54 2.78 9.64
C SER A 230 -38.65 1.99 8.95
N LYS A 231 -39.87 2.03 9.50
CA LYS A 231 -41.04 1.34 8.91
C LYS A 231 -41.36 1.82 7.49
N THR A 232 -41.19 3.11 7.23
CA THR A 232 -41.44 3.76 5.94
C THR A 232 -40.46 3.29 4.86
N ASP A 233 -39.21 3.05 5.23
CA ASP A 233 -38.19 2.58 4.28
C ASP A 233 -38.28 1.07 4.05
N LEU A 234 -38.70 0.31 5.07
CA LEU A 234 -38.96 -1.12 4.97
C LEU A 234 -40.02 -1.48 3.93
N GLU A 235 -41.15 -0.76 3.90
CA GLU A 235 -42.23 -1.04 2.93
C GLU A 235 -41.79 -0.73 1.49
N LYS A 236 -41.00 0.34 1.29
CA LYS A 236 -40.44 0.70 -0.03
C LYS A 236 -39.43 -0.33 -0.52
N GLU A 237 -38.47 -0.72 0.32
CA GLU A 237 -37.46 -1.71 -0.06
C GLU A 237 -38.08 -3.11 -0.28
N TRP A 238 -39.05 -3.51 0.55
CA TRP A 238 -39.71 -4.80 0.41
C TRP A 238 -40.48 -4.92 -0.92
N ASN A 239 -41.22 -3.87 -1.28
CA ASN A 239 -41.94 -3.82 -2.56
C ASN A 239 -41.00 -3.88 -3.76
N PHE A 240 -39.77 -3.36 -3.63
CA PHE A 240 -38.75 -3.42 -4.67
C PHE A 240 -38.12 -4.80 -4.80
N HIS A 241 -37.86 -5.50 -3.70
CA HIS A 241 -37.25 -6.84 -3.74
C HIS A 241 -38.19 -7.92 -4.28
N GLY A 242 -39.51 -7.73 -4.22
CA GLY A 242 -40.52 -8.54 -4.92
C GLY A 242 -40.52 -10.05 -4.62
N LYS A 243 -39.70 -10.54 -3.68
CA LYS A 243 -39.42 -11.96 -3.47
C LYS A 243 -39.94 -12.43 -2.12
N PHE A 244 -41.08 -13.14 -2.20
CA PHE A 244 -41.65 -14.03 -1.19
C PHE A 244 -42.01 -13.40 0.16
N ARG A 245 -43.24 -12.89 0.27
CA ARG A 245 -43.95 -12.78 1.55
C ARG A 245 -44.23 -14.20 2.04
N ARG A 246 -43.45 -14.69 3.00
CA ARG A 246 -43.64 -16.00 3.63
C ARG A 246 -44.56 -15.91 4.84
N THR A 247 -44.56 -14.77 5.51
CA THR A 247 -45.41 -14.52 6.67
C THR A 247 -46.17 -13.21 6.52
N ASN A 248 -47.20 -13.01 7.33
CA ASN A 248 -47.89 -11.73 7.38
C ASN A 248 -47.01 -10.58 7.93
N ASN A 249 -45.83 -10.89 8.48
CA ASN A 249 -44.92 -9.95 9.11
C ASN A 249 -43.71 -9.60 8.22
N ILE A 250 -43.81 -8.44 7.55
CA ILE A 250 -42.78 -7.91 6.65
C ILE A 250 -41.43 -7.74 7.36
N GLN A 251 -41.43 -7.31 8.63
CA GLN A 251 -40.20 -7.14 9.41
C GLN A 251 -39.47 -8.47 9.64
N TYR A 252 -40.22 -9.55 9.87
CA TYR A 252 -39.64 -10.89 10.07
C TYR A 252 -39.02 -11.42 8.78
N ASP A 253 -39.73 -11.29 7.65
CA ASP A 253 -39.24 -11.78 6.37
C ASP A 253 -38.00 -10.98 5.88
N TYR A 254 -37.98 -9.66 6.11
CA TYR A 254 -36.81 -8.82 5.83
C TYR A 254 -35.62 -9.18 6.73
N TYR A 255 -35.83 -9.38 8.03
CA TYR A 255 -34.78 -9.83 8.94
C TYR A 255 -34.20 -11.19 8.52
N MET A 256 -35.06 -12.12 8.07
CA MET A 256 -34.62 -13.41 7.53
C MET A 256 -33.77 -13.27 6.26
N MET A 257 -34.06 -12.28 5.41
CA MET A 257 -33.19 -11.94 4.27
C MET A 257 -31.82 -11.45 4.75
N CYS A 258 -31.76 -10.55 5.73
CA CYS A 258 -30.52 -10.06 6.33
C CYS A 258 -29.65 -11.22 6.84
N ILE A 259 -30.26 -12.20 7.54
CA ILE A 259 -29.55 -13.39 8.04
C ILE A 259 -28.95 -14.21 6.89
N LYS A 260 -29.69 -14.40 5.80
CA LYS A 260 -29.20 -15.14 4.63
C LYS A 260 -27.99 -14.42 4.01
N ASN A 261 -28.07 -13.10 3.89
CA ASN A 261 -26.98 -12.27 3.36
C ASN A 261 -25.76 -12.29 4.30
N HIS A 262 -25.96 -12.22 5.61
CA HIS A 262 -24.88 -12.36 6.59
C HIS A 262 -24.20 -13.73 6.50
N LYS A 263 -24.97 -14.82 6.38
CA LYS A 263 -24.43 -16.16 6.19
C LYS A 263 -23.66 -16.28 4.87
N ARG A 264 -24.11 -15.60 3.82
CA ARG A 264 -23.42 -15.53 2.52
C ARG A 264 -22.09 -14.80 2.63
N ALA A 265 -22.04 -13.64 3.29
CA ALA A 265 -20.82 -12.89 3.58
C ALA A 265 -19.80 -13.73 4.39
N ILE A 266 -20.24 -14.40 5.46
CA ILE A 266 -19.40 -15.30 6.25
C ILE A 266 -18.83 -16.44 5.40
N LYS A 267 -19.66 -17.06 4.55
CA LYS A 267 -19.23 -18.15 3.67
C LYS A 267 -18.19 -17.66 2.66
N PHE A 268 -18.38 -16.47 2.10
CA PHE A 268 -17.43 -15.86 1.19
C PHE A 268 -16.09 -15.59 1.89
N ALA A 269 -16.10 -14.96 3.07
CA ALA A 269 -14.90 -14.70 3.86
C ALA A 269 -14.16 -15.99 4.24
N LYS A 270 -14.88 -17.07 4.54
CA LYS A 270 -14.28 -18.39 4.82
C LYS A 270 -13.60 -18.99 3.59
N LEU A 271 -14.25 -18.92 2.42
CA LEU A 271 -13.64 -19.37 1.16
C LEU A 271 -12.38 -18.57 0.82
N LEU A 272 -12.39 -17.27 1.10
CA LEU A 272 -11.22 -16.40 0.95
C LEU A 272 -10.08 -16.82 1.89
N GLU A 273 -10.38 -17.07 3.17
CA GLU A 273 -9.40 -17.58 4.13
C GLU A 273 -8.82 -18.93 3.68
N ASP A 274 -9.67 -19.88 3.30
CA ASP A 274 -9.25 -21.22 2.87
C ASP A 274 -8.35 -21.15 1.61
N MET A 275 -8.55 -20.16 0.73
CA MET A 275 -7.73 -19.95 -0.48
C MET A 275 -6.34 -19.39 -0.18
N TYR A 276 -6.17 -18.56 0.84
CA TYR A 276 -4.91 -17.83 1.07
C TYR A 276 -4.16 -18.23 2.35
N VAL A 277 -4.76 -19.01 3.25
CA VAL A 277 -4.17 -19.31 4.57
C VAL A 277 -2.73 -19.83 4.51
N TRP A 278 -2.46 -20.83 3.68
CA TRP A 278 -1.11 -21.41 3.56
C TRP A 278 -0.15 -20.49 2.79
N CYS A 279 -0.68 -19.78 1.77
CA CYS A 279 0.08 -18.81 1.01
C CYS A 279 0.58 -17.67 1.91
N PHE A 280 -0.29 -17.10 2.74
CA PHE A 280 0.09 -16.07 3.71
C PHE A 280 1.07 -16.58 4.77
N GLY A 281 0.94 -17.83 5.21
CA GLY A 281 1.92 -18.45 6.11
C GLY A 281 3.32 -18.46 5.52
N ILE A 282 3.46 -18.91 4.26
CA ILE A 282 4.74 -18.93 3.55
C ILE A 282 5.24 -17.51 3.27
N VAL A 283 4.34 -16.62 2.82
CA VAL A 283 4.65 -15.22 2.51
C VAL A 283 5.20 -14.49 3.73
N ILE A 284 4.54 -14.55 4.88
CA ILE A 284 5.04 -13.93 6.12
C ILE A 284 6.34 -14.59 6.58
N GLY A 285 6.41 -15.92 6.53
CA GLY A 285 7.61 -16.68 6.91
C GLY A 285 8.84 -16.32 6.07
N ILE A 286 8.66 -15.89 4.83
CA ILE A 286 9.73 -15.39 3.95
C ILE A 286 9.97 -13.89 4.16
N ASN A 287 8.90 -13.09 4.25
CA ASN A 287 8.99 -11.63 4.27
C ASN A 287 9.74 -11.12 5.52
N VAL A 288 9.47 -11.68 6.70
CA VAL A 288 10.16 -11.27 7.96
C VAL A 288 11.69 -11.43 7.89
N PRO A 289 12.25 -12.63 7.63
CA PRO A 289 13.69 -12.78 7.52
C PRO A 289 14.27 -12.01 6.32
N LEU A 290 13.48 -11.83 5.25
CA LEU A 290 13.92 -11.06 4.10
C LEU A 290 14.12 -9.58 4.45
N ILE A 291 13.24 -8.97 5.25
CA ILE A 291 13.43 -7.60 5.73
C ILE A 291 14.73 -7.50 6.55
N SER A 292 14.98 -8.44 7.46
CA SER A 292 16.23 -8.48 8.24
C SER A 292 17.47 -8.62 7.36
N VAL A 293 17.44 -9.46 6.32
CA VAL A 293 18.56 -9.57 5.37
C VAL A 293 18.78 -8.26 4.61
N THR A 294 17.70 -7.57 4.20
CA THR A 294 17.85 -6.28 3.50
C THR A 294 18.34 -5.16 4.39
N ALA A 295 18.00 -5.18 5.67
CA ALA A 295 18.53 -4.26 6.65
C ALA A 295 20.02 -4.52 6.91
N LEU A 296 20.44 -5.79 6.98
CA LEU A 296 21.87 -6.14 7.01
C LEU A 296 22.60 -5.67 5.74
N GLN A 297 21.99 -5.80 4.56
CA GLN A 297 22.55 -5.27 3.30
C GLN A 297 22.68 -3.75 3.34
N LEU A 298 21.70 -3.06 3.94
CA LEU A 298 21.75 -1.61 4.17
C LEU A 298 22.89 -1.20 5.11
N THR A 299 23.24 -2.00 6.10
CA THR A 299 24.33 -1.65 7.03
C THR A 299 25.71 -2.05 6.53
N THR A 300 25.81 -3.14 5.76
CA THR A 300 27.10 -3.74 5.37
C THR A 300 27.53 -3.43 3.93
N GLN A 301 26.59 -3.16 3.01
CA GLN A 301 26.85 -3.08 1.56
C GLN A 301 26.40 -1.76 0.92
N SER A 302 25.90 -0.80 1.70
CA SER A 302 25.40 0.50 1.22
C SER A 302 26.50 1.51 0.92
N SER A 303 27.67 1.05 0.48
CA SER A 303 28.81 1.93 0.21
C SER A 303 28.46 2.99 -0.83
N THR A 304 27.63 2.69 -1.85
CA THR A 304 27.29 3.68 -2.89
C THR A 304 25.86 4.19 -2.77
N ILE A 305 25.59 5.45 -3.15
CA ILE A 305 24.22 6.04 -3.20
C ILE A 305 23.24 5.12 -3.93
N GLN A 306 23.64 4.52 -5.06
CA GLN A 306 22.78 3.63 -5.84
C GLN A 306 22.37 2.38 -5.05
N GLN A 307 23.32 1.80 -4.29
CA GLN A 307 23.08 0.63 -3.45
C GLN A 307 22.19 0.99 -2.26
N MET A 308 22.44 2.13 -1.61
CA MET A 308 21.60 2.66 -0.54
C MET A 308 20.15 2.85 -1.03
N VAL A 309 19.96 3.57 -2.13
CA VAL A 309 18.66 3.81 -2.76
C VAL A 309 17.95 2.49 -3.11
N LYS A 310 18.67 1.53 -3.68
CA LYS A 310 18.14 0.19 -3.99
C LYS A 310 17.63 -0.52 -2.75
N TYR A 311 18.47 -0.70 -1.73
CA TYR A 311 18.10 -1.49 -0.56
C TYR A 311 17.02 -0.78 0.27
N THR A 312 17.03 0.56 0.36
CA THR A 312 15.99 1.33 1.06
C THR A 312 14.64 1.21 0.35
N MET A 313 14.59 1.37 -0.98
CA MET A 313 13.34 1.18 -1.73
C MET A 313 12.84 -0.25 -1.62
N PHE A 314 13.75 -1.22 -1.59
CA PHE A 314 13.38 -2.62 -1.48
C PHE A 314 12.85 -2.97 -0.08
N ALA A 315 13.47 -2.48 0.99
CA ALA A 315 12.96 -2.59 2.35
C ALA A 315 11.58 -1.91 2.51
N ALA A 316 11.42 -0.70 1.96
CA ALA A 316 10.13 -0.01 1.93
C ALA A 316 9.07 -0.82 1.19
N ALA A 317 9.45 -1.51 0.10
CA ALA A 317 8.53 -2.35 -0.65
C ALA A 317 8.02 -3.55 0.13
N GLN A 318 8.90 -4.21 0.88
CA GLN A 318 8.53 -5.34 1.73
C GLN A 318 7.64 -4.94 2.89
N MET A 319 7.96 -3.82 3.54
CA MET A 319 7.15 -3.26 4.63
C MET A 319 5.77 -2.85 4.14
N LEU A 320 5.69 -2.18 2.99
CA LEU A 320 4.41 -1.79 2.39
C LEU A 320 3.61 -3.01 1.94
N HIS A 321 4.25 -4.03 1.38
CA HIS A 321 3.60 -5.30 1.02
C HIS A 321 2.91 -5.93 2.24
N LEU A 322 3.65 -6.08 3.34
CA LEU A 322 3.11 -6.62 4.59
C LEU A 322 2.01 -5.73 5.19
N PHE A 323 2.20 -4.40 5.14
CA PHE A 323 1.18 -3.44 5.57
C PHE A 323 -0.14 -3.65 4.82
N PHE A 324 -0.10 -3.77 3.49
CA PHE A 324 -1.31 -3.98 2.70
C PHE A 324 -2.04 -5.26 3.10
N ASP A 325 -1.32 -6.38 3.24
CA ASP A 325 -1.91 -7.66 3.64
C ASP A 325 -2.59 -7.57 5.02
N CYS A 326 -1.92 -6.95 6.00
CA CYS A 326 -2.44 -6.76 7.36
C CYS A 326 -3.61 -5.76 7.42
N TYR A 327 -3.48 -4.60 6.77
CA TYR A 327 -4.48 -3.54 6.77
C TYR A 327 -5.79 -3.99 6.10
N LEU A 328 -5.69 -4.63 4.94
CA LEU A 328 -6.83 -5.19 4.23
C LEU A 328 -7.53 -6.27 5.05
N SER A 329 -6.77 -7.18 5.68
CA SER A 329 -7.32 -8.20 6.57
C SER A 329 -8.00 -7.60 7.82
N GLN A 330 -7.47 -6.49 8.33
CA GLN A 330 -8.09 -5.73 9.43
C GLN A 330 -9.43 -5.13 9.00
N GLN A 331 -9.53 -4.53 7.81
CA GLN A 331 -10.81 -3.99 7.31
C GLN A 331 -11.92 -5.05 7.28
N LEU A 332 -11.60 -6.27 6.82
CA LEU A 332 -12.57 -7.37 6.83
C LEU A 332 -13.02 -7.74 8.24
N THR A 333 -12.08 -7.76 9.18
CA THR A 333 -12.33 -8.04 10.59
C THR A 333 -13.25 -6.98 11.19
N ASP A 334 -12.97 -5.71 10.94
CA ASP A 334 -13.76 -4.58 11.44
C ASP A 334 -15.18 -4.60 10.85
N LYS A 335 -15.32 -4.75 9.52
CA LYS A 335 -16.64 -4.87 8.87
C LYS A 335 -17.46 -6.05 9.36
N SER A 336 -16.81 -7.15 9.72
CA SER A 336 -17.49 -8.29 10.34
C SER A 336 -17.94 -8.00 11.77
N MET A 337 -17.21 -7.19 12.55
CA MET A 337 -17.57 -6.82 13.93
C MET A 337 -18.66 -5.75 13.97
N ASP A 338 -18.67 -4.81 13.02
CA ASP A 338 -19.66 -3.73 12.91
C ASP A 338 -21.10 -4.28 12.94
N ILE A 339 -21.34 -5.49 12.41
CA ILE A 339 -22.68 -6.12 12.46
C ILE A 339 -23.22 -6.18 13.90
N GLN A 340 -22.39 -6.55 14.88
CA GLN A 340 -22.81 -6.62 16.27
C GLN A 340 -23.24 -5.25 16.79
N GLU A 341 -22.46 -4.21 16.52
CA GLU A 341 -22.75 -2.85 16.94
C GLU A 341 -24.07 -2.35 16.34
N ASN A 342 -24.28 -2.56 15.03
CA ASN A 342 -25.53 -2.16 14.38
C ASN A 342 -26.76 -2.92 14.91
N ILE A 343 -26.60 -4.18 15.31
CA ILE A 343 -27.69 -4.92 15.97
C ILE A 343 -27.99 -4.29 17.34
N THR A 344 -26.98 -3.91 18.11
CA THR A 344 -27.21 -3.27 19.42
C THR A 344 -27.86 -1.90 19.30
N LEU A 345 -27.53 -1.13 18.26
CA LEU A 345 -28.16 0.16 17.94
C LEU A 345 -29.57 0.00 17.34
N SER A 346 -29.95 -1.22 16.96
CA SER A 346 -31.27 -1.47 16.39
C SER A 346 -32.37 -1.45 17.46
N ASN A 347 -33.59 -1.05 17.08
CA ASN A 347 -34.80 -1.14 17.92
C ASN A 347 -35.29 -2.61 18.06
N TRP A 348 -34.38 -3.56 18.30
CA TRP A 348 -34.67 -5.00 18.31
C TRP A 348 -35.76 -5.37 19.33
N TYR A 349 -35.84 -4.66 20.45
CA TYR A 349 -36.84 -4.85 21.50
C TYR A 349 -38.27 -4.47 21.05
N LYS A 350 -38.41 -3.68 19.97
CA LYS A 350 -39.71 -3.34 19.36
C LYS A 350 -40.11 -4.32 18.25
N MET A 351 -39.25 -5.25 17.86
CA MET A 351 -39.54 -6.25 16.84
C MET A 351 -40.43 -7.38 17.40
N SER A 352 -41.04 -8.18 16.52
CA SER A 352 -41.84 -9.33 16.95
C SER A 352 -41.00 -10.36 17.73
N LEU A 353 -41.64 -11.11 18.65
CA LEU A 353 -40.97 -12.13 19.48
C LEU A 353 -40.15 -13.14 18.66
N ASN A 354 -40.66 -13.54 17.48
CA ASN A 354 -39.95 -14.45 16.58
C ASN A 354 -38.69 -13.80 16.00
N THR A 355 -38.72 -12.49 15.71
CA THR A 355 -37.55 -11.73 15.23
C THR A 355 -36.54 -11.52 16.35
N GLN A 356 -36.98 -11.21 17.56
CA GLN A 356 -36.09 -11.05 18.73
C GLN A 356 -35.26 -12.32 19.01
N LYS A 357 -35.87 -13.51 18.89
CA LYS A 357 -35.14 -14.78 19.01
C LYS A 357 -34.04 -14.93 17.95
N LEU A 358 -34.31 -14.48 16.72
CA LEU A 358 -33.30 -14.50 15.65
C LEU A 358 -32.20 -13.48 15.89
N VAL A 359 -32.53 -12.29 16.41
CA VAL A 359 -31.54 -11.26 16.78
C VAL A 359 -30.49 -11.83 17.71
N ILE A 360 -30.91 -12.53 18.77
CA ILE A 360 -29.99 -13.17 19.73
C ILE A 360 -28.99 -14.10 19.01
N LEU A 361 -29.47 -14.93 18.08
CA LEU A 361 -28.61 -15.85 17.33
C LEU A 361 -27.60 -15.12 16.45
N VAL A 362 -28.02 -14.03 15.78
CA VAL A 362 -27.12 -13.23 14.95
C VAL A 362 -26.10 -12.50 15.81
N THR A 363 -26.50 -11.93 16.95
CA THR A 363 -25.58 -11.29 17.90
C THR A 363 -24.51 -12.28 18.37
N LEU A 364 -24.92 -13.47 18.83
CA LEU A 364 -23.99 -14.53 19.25
C LEU A 364 -23.02 -14.94 18.14
N ARG A 365 -23.49 -15.02 16.89
CA ARG A 365 -22.60 -15.30 15.76
C ARG A 365 -21.64 -14.13 15.49
N SER A 366 -22.10 -12.89 15.57
CA SER A 366 -21.32 -11.69 15.19
C SER A 366 -20.17 -11.39 16.17
N GLN A 367 -20.25 -11.90 17.41
CA GLN A 367 -19.15 -11.85 18.39
C GLN A 367 -17.87 -12.57 17.93
N ARG A 368 -17.96 -13.45 16.92
CA ARG A 368 -16.80 -14.12 16.32
C ARG A 368 -16.47 -13.46 14.97
N PRO A 369 -15.54 -12.51 14.93
CA PRO A 369 -15.20 -11.83 13.68
C PRO A 369 -14.65 -12.79 12.63
N CYS A 370 -14.93 -12.50 11.37
CA CYS A 370 -14.26 -13.14 10.24
C CYS A 370 -12.84 -12.58 10.12
N ARG A 371 -11.84 -13.38 10.46
CA ARG A 371 -10.41 -13.01 10.41
C ARG A 371 -9.68 -13.87 9.39
N LEU A 372 -8.73 -13.27 8.68
CA LEU A 372 -7.78 -14.02 7.86
C LEU A 372 -6.59 -14.45 8.71
N THR A 373 -6.09 -15.65 8.44
CA THR A 373 -4.96 -16.25 9.17
C THR A 373 -3.81 -16.57 8.23
N ALA A 374 -2.59 -16.46 8.73
CA ALA A 374 -1.38 -16.94 8.11
C ALA A 374 -1.01 -18.30 8.73
N GLY A 375 -1.10 -19.36 7.92
CA GLY A 375 -0.77 -20.73 8.32
C GLY A 375 -1.59 -21.29 9.49
N LYS A 376 -2.77 -20.70 9.81
CA LYS A 376 -3.55 -20.96 11.04
C LYS A 376 -2.81 -20.66 12.36
N ILE A 377 -1.67 -19.97 12.30
CA ILE A 377 -0.83 -19.66 13.48
C ILE A 377 -0.99 -18.20 13.89
N LEU A 378 -0.99 -17.28 12.91
CA LEU A 378 -1.04 -15.84 13.13
C LEU A 378 -2.30 -15.24 12.48
N PHE A 379 -2.92 -14.28 13.15
CA PHE A 379 -3.98 -13.47 12.54
C PHE A 379 -3.36 -12.35 11.71
N LEU A 380 -3.86 -12.11 10.51
CA LEU A 380 -3.44 -10.94 9.72
C LEU A 380 -4.15 -9.70 10.27
N SER A 381 -3.41 -8.86 10.98
CA SER A 381 -3.94 -7.67 11.65
C SER A 381 -2.88 -6.57 11.74
N MET A 382 -3.32 -5.35 12.06
CA MET A 382 -2.41 -4.23 12.33
C MET A 382 -1.51 -4.47 13.55
N GLU A 383 -1.98 -5.26 14.53
CA GLU A 383 -1.18 -5.68 15.69
C GLU A 383 0.00 -6.57 15.28
N THR A 384 -0.24 -7.50 14.35
CA THR A 384 0.81 -8.36 13.79
C THR A 384 1.82 -7.56 12.98
N TYR A 385 1.37 -6.59 12.19
CA TYR A 385 2.25 -5.66 11.48
C TYR A 385 3.15 -4.88 12.43
N ALA A 386 2.57 -4.28 13.48
CA ALA A 386 3.31 -3.54 14.49
C ALA A 386 4.32 -4.43 15.23
N SER A 387 3.95 -5.68 15.54
CA SER A 387 4.83 -6.66 16.17
C SER A 387 6.03 -7.01 15.29
N VAL A 388 5.81 -7.24 13.98
CA VAL A 388 6.88 -7.53 13.03
C VAL A 388 7.84 -6.35 12.91
N ILE A 389 7.32 -5.13 12.79
CA ILE A 389 8.16 -3.91 12.77
C ILE A 389 8.95 -3.78 14.07
N GLY A 390 8.31 -3.99 15.22
CA GLY A 390 8.98 -3.93 16.52
C GLY A 390 10.14 -4.92 16.63
N VAL A 391 9.98 -6.13 16.10
CA VAL A 391 11.06 -7.14 16.04
C VAL A 391 12.20 -6.69 15.12
N ILE A 392 11.90 -6.15 13.93
CA ILE A 392 12.92 -5.65 13.00
C ILE A 392 13.73 -4.50 13.62
N VAL A 393 13.05 -3.51 14.19
CA VAL A 393 13.69 -2.36 14.87
C VAL A 393 14.51 -2.79 16.08
N TYR A 394 14.20 -3.94 16.69
CA TYR A 394 14.96 -4.48 17.80
C TYR A 394 16.19 -5.29 17.35
N ILE A 395 16.15 -5.91 16.17
CA ILE A 395 17.22 -6.76 15.63
C ILE A 395 18.31 -5.95 14.93
N ASP A 396 17.96 -4.88 14.22
CA ASP A 396 18.94 -4.01 13.57
C ASP A 396 19.36 -2.85 14.46
N ASP A 397 20.64 -2.49 14.41
CA ASP A 397 21.21 -1.39 15.17
C ASP A 397 20.36 -0.12 14.95
N LYS A 398 19.75 0.37 16.04
CA LYS A 398 18.69 1.39 15.98
C LYS A 398 19.12 2.65 15.24
N GLU A 399 20.41 2.93 15.22
CA GLU A 399 20.99 4.14 14.67
C GLU A 399 20.94 4.15 13.13
N VAL A 400 21.41 3.09 12.46
CA VAL A 400 21.57 3.13 10.98
C VAL A 400 20.24 3.08 10.23
N VAL A 401 19.28 2.27 10.71
CA VAL A 401 17.94 2.20 10.10
C VAL A 401 17.17 3.49 10.36
N LEU A 402 17.24 4.06 11.57
CA LEU A 402 16.56 5.32 11.89
C LEU A 402 17.19 6.52 11.15
N GLU A 403 18.52 6.55 11.03
CA GLU A 403 19.26 7.62 10.35
C GLU A 403 19.05 7.63 8.83
N SER A 404 18.79 6.49 8.19
CA SER A 404 18.58 6.39 6.74
C SER A 404 17.10 6.43 6.32
N VAL A 405 16.21 5.78 7.09
CA VAL A 405 14.78 5.68 6.75
C VAL A 405 14.05 6.98 7.04
N THR A 406 14.40 7.71 8.11
CA THR A 406 13.71 8.94 8.51
C THR A 406 13.82 10.06 7.45
N PRO A 407 15.02 10.35 6.90
CA PRO A 407 15.20 11.24 5.74
C PRO A 407 14.35 10.86 4.53
N PHE A 408 14.37 9.58 4.15
CA PHE A 408 13.67 9.08 2.99
C PHE A 408 12.15 9.18 3.16
N MET A 409 11.63 8.75 4.30
CA MET A 409 10.20 8.87 4.62
C MET A 409 9.76 10.34 4.67
N THR A 410 10.61 11.24 5.17
CA THR A 410 10.35 12.69 5.15
C THR A 410 10.28 13.21 3.72
N ALA A 411 11.21 12.80 2.84
CA ALA A 411 11.21 13.19 1.43
C ALA A 411 9.97 12.65 0.68
N VAL A 412 9.58 11.40 0.91
CA VAL A 412 8.37 10.80 0.33
C VAL A 412 7.11 11.53 0.81
N PHE A 413 7.02 11.84 2.11
CA PHE A 413 5.90 12.59 2.67
C PHE A 413 5.80 14.00 2.05
N CYS A 414 6.92 14.74 1.98
CA CYS A 414 6.96 16.05 1.33
C CYS A 414 6.60 15.97 -0.17
N GLY A 415 7.14 14.97 -0.88
CA GLY A 415 6.85 14.73 -2.30
C GLY A 415 5.38 14.39 -2.54
N SER A 416 4.78 13.55 -1.70
CA SER A 416 3.35 13.22 -1.79
C SER A 416 2.46 14.45 -1.58
N LYS A 417 2.80 15.31 -0.60
CA LYS A 417 2.10 16.58 -0.37
C LYS A 417 2.24 17.53 -1.54
N TYR A 418 3.43 17.64 -2.13
CA TYR A 418 3.67 18.43 -3.34
C TYR A 418 2.82 17.94 -4.53
N ILE A 419 2.84 16.64 -4.79
CA ILE A 419 2.04 16.04 -5.88
C ILE A 419 0.55 16.25 -5.62
N ASN A 420 0.08 16.04 -4.40
CA ASN A 420 -1.32 16.30 -4.03
C ASN A 420 -1.71 17.76 -4.27
N ALA A 421 -0.84 18.71 -3.89
CA ALA A 421 -1.04 20.13 -4.14
C ALA A 421 -1.11 20.45 -5.65
N MET A 422 -0.23 19.85 -6.45
CA MET A 422 -0.23 20.02 -7.90
C MET A 422 -1.49 19.45 -8.56
N LEU A 423 -1.92 18.25 -8.17
CA LEU A 423 -3.13 17.61 -8.71
C LEU A 423 -4.39 18.40 -8.34
N ASN A 424 -4.45 18.94 -7.13
CA ASN A 424 -5.63 19.63 -6.60
C ASN A 424 -5.57 21.16 -6.70
N VAL A 425 -4.65 21.72 -7.48
CA VAL A 425 -4.44 23.18 -7.57
C VAL A 425 -5.71 23.94 -8.00
N LYS A 426 -6.51 23.34 -8.91
CA LYS A 426 -7.79 23.92 -9.35
C LYS A 426 -8.82 23.93 -8.23
N THR A 427 -8.86 22.88 -7.41
CA THR A 427 -9.76 22.76 -6.26
C THR A 427 -9.37 23.75 -5.17
N MET A 428 -8.07 23.86 -4.86
CA MET A 428 -7.57 24.85 -3.90
C MET A 428 -7.88 26.29 -4.33
N LYS A 429 -7.74 26.60 -5.63
CA LYS A 429 -8.14 27.91 -6.16
C LYS A 429 -9.64 28.18 -5.97
N LYS A 430 -10.51 27.18 -6.19
CA LYS A 430 -11.95 27.33 -5.94
C LYS A 430 -12.25 27.59 -4.46
N LEU A 431 -11.55 26.92 -3.55
CA LEU A 431 -11.72 27.12 -2.10
C LEU A 431 -11.28 28.52 -1.67
N LEU A 432 -10.16 29.02 -2.19
CA LEU A 432 -9.69 30.38 -1.93
C LEU A 432 -10.68 31.44 -2.45
N ASN A 433 -11.21 31.26 -3.67
CA ASN A 433 -12.21 32.18 -4.20
C ASN A 433 -13.50 32.18 -3.35
N ARG A 434 -13.94 31.01 -2.88
CA ARG A 434 -15.11 30.94 -1.98
C ARG A 434 -14.85 31.62 -0.64
N LEU A 435 -13.66 31.42 -0.08
CA LEU A 435 -13.27 32.11 1.14
C LEU A 435 -13.33 33.63 0.92
N GLU A 436 -12.79 34.14 -0.19
CA GLU A 436 -12.89 35.57 -0.55
C GLU A 436 -14.34 36.05 -0.70
N GLU A 437 -15.18 35.28 -1.39
CA GLU A 437 -16.62 35.56 -1.54
C GLU A 437 -17.32 35.64 -0.18
N ASP A 438 -17.06 34.70 0.73
CA ASP A 438 -17.67 34.69 2.07
C ASP A 438 -17.30 35.96 2.86
N TRP A 439 -16.04 36.39 2.81
CA TRP A 439 -15.57 37.62 3.46
C TRP A 439 -16.20 38.90 2.88
N ILE A 440 -16.73 38.84 1.65
CA ILE A 440 -17.47 39.96 1.03
C ILE A 440 -18.96 39.91 1.40
N ILE A 441 -19.54 38.71 1.56
CA ILE A 441 -20.97 38.52 1.84
C ILE A 441 -21.34 38.96 3.25
N TYR A 442 -20.50 38.62 4.24
CA TYR A 442 -20.78 38.96 5.64
C TYR A 442 -20.52 40.45 5.88
N THR A 443 -21.59 41.20 6.15
CA THR A 443 -21.52 42.64 6.42
C THR A 443 -21.84 43.01 7.87
N ASP A 444 -22.38 42.09 8.66
CA ASP A 444 -22.69 42.34 10.06
C ASP A 444 -21.44 42.35 10.94
N LYS A 445 -21.43 43.22 11.95
CA LYS A 445 -20.24 43.44 12.79
C LYS A 445 -19.93 42.26 13.69
N ASP A 446 -20.94 41.54 14.17
CA ASP A 446 -20.74 40.41 15.06
C ASP A 446 -20.28 39.17 14.27
N GLU A 447 -20.81 38.96 13.07
CA GLU A 447 -20.34 37.91 12.14
C GLU A 447 -18.87 38.13 11.73
N ILE A 448 -18.52 39.35 11.29
CA ILE A 448 -17.13 39.71 10.94
C ILE A 448 -16.20 39.54 12.15
N ARG A 449 -16.68 39.82 13.36
CA ARG A 449 -15.88 39.62 14.58
C ARG A 449 -15.57 38.14 14.80
N ILE A 450 -16.54 37.25 14.63
CA ILE A 450 -16.35 35.80 14.74
C ILE A 450 -15.35 35.33 13.67
N LEU A 451 -15.50 35.74 12.41
CA LEU A 451 -14.54 35.39 11.35
C LEU A 451 -13.11 35.86 11.70
N ASN A 452 -12.95 37.07 12.23
CA ASN A 452 -11.65 37.58 12.65
C ASN A 452 -11.05 36.81 13.83
N GLU A 453 -11.84 36.41 14.82
CA GLU A 453 -11.35 35.61 15.96
C GLU A 453 -10.79 34.27 15.47
N TYR A 454 -11.52 33.55 14.61
CA TYR A 454 -11.04 32.29 14.03
C TYR A 454 -9.86 32.48 13.08
N ALA A 455 -9.83 33.57 12.30
CA ALA A 455 -8.69 33.90 11.45
C ALA A 455 -7.43 34.19 12.27
N HIS A 456 -7.55 34.90 13.40
CA HIS A 456 -6.44 35.15 14.32
C HIS A 456 -5.94 33.87 14.98
N VAL A 457 -6.84 32.97 15.40
CA VAL A 457 -6.47 31.64 15.91
C VAL A 457 -5.74 30.83 14.83
N GLY A 458 -6.25 30.84 13.59
CA GLY A 458 -5.59 30.20 12.45
C GLY A 458 -4.20 30.74 12.18
N GLN A 459 -4.03 32.06 12.16
CA GLN A 459 -2.73 32.71 12.03
C GLN A 459 -1.77 32.31 13.15
N PHE A 460 -2.22 32.32 14.40
CA PHE A 460 -1.41 31.92 15.55
C PHE A 460 -0.94 30.46 15.42
N LEU A 461 -1.83 29.54 15.03
CA LEU A 461 -1.50 28.12 14.80
C LEU A 461 -0.49 27.96 13.66
N ILE A 462 -0.66 28.69 12.56
CA ILE A 462 0.24 28.64 11.41
C ILE A 462 1.63 29.15 11.80
N TYR A 463 1.74 30.30 12.46
CA TYR A 463 3.02 30.84 12.88
C TYR A 463 3.70 29.94 13.91
N GLY A 464 2.96 29.41 14.89
CA GLY A 464 3.49 28.47 15.87
C GLY A 464 3.99 27.16 15.24
N TYR A 465 3.21 26.60 14.31
CA TYR A 465 3.58 25.40 13.56
C TYR A 465 4.80 25.60 12.68
N ALA A 466 4.81 26.67 11.86
CA ALA A 466 5.93 27.01 10.99
C ALA A 466 7.20 27.26 11.81
N LEU A 467 7.10 28.03 12.90
CA LEU A 467 8.23 28.29 13.81
C LEU A 467 8.75 26.98 14.40
N GLY A 468 7.88 26.11 14.90
CA GLY A 468 8.26 24.82 15.47
C GLY A 468 9.02 23.95 14.47
N ILE A 469 8.54 23.85 13.22
CA ILE A 469 9.21 23.07 12.17
C ILE A 469 10.55 23.69 11.79
N TYR A 470 10.61 25.00 11.55
CA TYR A 470 11.86 25.64 11.15
C TYR A 470 12.91 25.61 12.26
N VAL A 471 12.51 25.77 13.52
CA VAL A 471 13.42 25.61 14.67
C VAL A 471 13.91 24.18 14.77
N ALA A 472 13.02 23.18 14.71
CA ALA A 472 13.42 21.77 14.76
C ALA A 472 14.38 21.39 13.62
N THR A 473 14.11 21.89 12.40
CA THR A 473 14.97 21.70 11.23
C THR A 473 16.34 22.33 11.43
N THR A 474 16.37 23.55 11.97
CA THR A 474 17.63 24.26 12.24
C THR A 474 18.44 23.49 13.27
N VAL A 475 17.81 23.05 14.37
CA VAL A 475 18.46 22.25 15.42
C VAL A 475 19.05 20.97 14.83
N PHE A 476 18.24 20.21 14.08
CA PHE A 476 18.68 18.98 13.41
C PHE A 476 19.86 19.22 12.47
N MET A 477 19.79 20.25 11.63
CA MET A 477 20.88 20.57 10.71
C MET A 477 22.16 21.04 11.41
N THR A 478 22.03 21.70 12.56
CA THR A 478 23.19 22.16 13.34
C THR A 478 23.80 21.08 14.23
N GLU A 479 23.13 19.94 14.42
CA GLU A 479 23.59 18.83 15.27
C GLU A 479 25.03 18.38 14.93
N PRO A 480 25.41 18.14 13.66
CA PRO A 480 26.75 17.67 13.32
C PRO A 480 27.86 18.70 13.58
N LEU A 481 27.50 19.97 13.77
CA LEU A 481 28.44 21.03 14.13
C LEU A 481 28.67 21.09 15.65
N LEU A 482 27.72 20.64 16.46
CA LEU A 482 27.75 20.79 17.92
C LEU A 482 29.05 20.27 18.57
N PRO A 483 29.58 19.06 18.23
CA PRO A 483 30.82 18.58 18.82
C PRO A 483 32.05 19.41 18.43
N LYS A 484 32.05 20.01 17.22
CA LYS A 484 33.13 20.91 16.78
C LYS A 484 33.12 22.22 17.56
N TRP A 485 31.92 22.76 17.82
CA TRP A 485 31.76 23.95 18.66
C TRP A 485 32.21 23.68 20.10
N ILE A 486 31.85 22.51 20.65
CA ILE A 486 32.27 22.08 21.99
C ILE A 486 33.80 21.96 22.04
N ASN A 487 34.45 21.28 21.10
CA ASN A 487 35.91 21.15 21.09
C ASN A 487 36.62 22.50 20.93
N PHE A 488 36.05 23.42 20.14
CA PHE A 488 36.56 24.79 20.01
C PHE A 488 36.46 25.57 21.33
N ILE A 489 35.31 25.50 22.03
CA ILE A 489 35.09 26.21 23.30
C ILE A 489 35.98 25.65 24.41
N PHE A 490 36.02 24.33 24.57
CA PHE A 490 36.75 23.66 25.65
C PHE A 490 38.24 23.41 25.34
N HIS A 491 38.74 23.90 24.19
CA HIS A 491 40.13 23.73 23.74
C HIS A 491 40.59 22.26 23.79
N SER A 492 39.68 21.34 23.48
CA SER A 492 40.00 19.91 23.40
C SER A 492 40.74 19.62 22.09
N ASN A 493 41.87 18.91 22.17
CA ASN A 493 42.72 18.61 21.03
C ASN A 493 42.27 17.37 20.23
N GLU A 494 41.01 16.94 20.40
CA GLU A 494 40.44 15.80 19.69
C GLU A 494 39.93 16.19 18.30
N THR A 495 40.40 15.47 17.28
CA THR A 495 39.92 15.60 15.91
C THR A 495 38.57 14.92 15.75
N VAL A 496 37.48 15.71 15.72
CA VAL A 496 36.13 15.18 15.45
C VAL A 496 35.95 14.91 13.95
N PRO A 497 35.51 13.70 13.54
CA PRO A 497 35.23 13.42 12.13
C PRO A 497 34.07 14.28 11.61
N ASN A 498 34.14 14.66 10.33
CA ASN A 498 33.04 15.33 9.63
C ASN A 498 31.87 14.35 9.48
N ARG A 499 30.76 14.61 10.21
CA ARG A 499 29.48 13.93 10.01
C ARG A 499 28.50 14.86 9.30
N TYR A 500 27.66 14.30 8.43
CA TYR A 500 26.55 14.99 7.80
C TYR A 500 25.24 14.69 8.55
N PRO A 501 24.23 15.58 8.51
CA PRO A 501 22.93 15.36 9.14
C PRO A 501 22.20 14.16 8.55
N VAL A 502 22.35 13.94 7.23
CA VAL A 502 21.98 12.70 6.57
C VAL A 502 23.26 12.04 6.04
N PRO A 503 23.47 10.74 6.30
CA PRO A 503 24.62 10.03 5.74
C PRO A 503 24.44 9.87 4.21
N ILE A 504 24.85 10.88 3.44
CA ILE A 504 24.87 10.88 1.97
C ILE A 504 26.32 10.94 1.52
N ASP A 505 26.84 9.84 0.97
CA ASP A 505 28.20 9.81 0.44
C ASP A 505 28.26 10.29 -1.01
N TRP A 506 28.72 11.53 -1.23
CA TRP A 506 28.88 12.12 -2.56
C TRP A 506 30.17 11.64 -3.24
N TYR A 507 30.17 10.44 -3.82
CA TYR A 507 31.37 9.81 -4.43
C TYR A 507 32.07 10.61 -5.54
N ILE A 508 31.40 11.60 -6.15
CA ILE A 508 31.92 12.41 -7.26
C ILE A 508 32.68 13.65 -6.74
N ILE A 509 32.42 14.05 -5.49
CA ILE A 509 32.97 15.27 -4.89
C ILE A 509 33.73 14.85 -3.63
N ASP A 510 35.01 15.21 -3.52
CA ASP A 510 35.78 14.93 -2.31
C ASP A 510 35.11 15.61 -1.09
N MET A 511 34.41 14.81 -0.30
CA MET A 511 33.62 15.25 0.85
C MET A 511 34.49 15.80 1.98
N LYS A 512 35.77 15.39 2.07
CA LYS A 512 36.70 15.94 3.06
C LYS A 512 37.12 17.35 2.67
N LYS A 513 37.32 17.60 1.38
CA LYS A 513 37.75 18.90 0.85
C LYS A 513 36.59 19.91 0.72
N ASN A 514 35.37 19.44 0.49
CA ASN A 514 34.20 20.27 0.19
C ASN A 514 33.07 20.17 1.26
N PHE A 515 33.41 19.85 2.50
CA PHE A 515 32.43 19.65 3.57
C PHE A 515 31.42 20.80 3.73
N TYR A 516 31.91 22.03 3.90
CA TYR A 516 31.05 23.20 4.14
C TYR A 516 30.08 23.52 2.99
N PRO A 517 30.48 23.57 1.71
CA PRO A 517 29.54 23.83 0.62
C PRO A 517 28.51 22.71 0.44
N LEU A 518 28.89 21.44 0.61
CA LEU A 518 27.96 20.30 0.57
C LEU A 518 26.95 20.36 1.72
N PHE A 519 27.41 20.65 2.93
CA PHE A 519 26.55 20.82 4.10
C PHE A 519 25.54 21.98 3.92
N CYS A 520 25.98 23.12 3.35
CA CYS A 520 25.08 24.23 3.03
C CYS A 520 24.03 23.86 1.97
N TYR A 521 24.44 23.12 0.93
CA TYR A 521 23.53 22.65 -0.11
C TYR A 521 22.46 21.70 0.46
N GLU A 522 22.89 20.70 1.24
CA GLU A 522 21.99 19.73 1.88
C GLU A 522 21.01 20.41 2.83
N SER A 523 21.50 21.34 3.65
CA SER A 523 20.68 22.18 4.51
C SER A 523 19.61 22.90 3.70
N LEU A 524 20.00 23.57 2.61
CA LEU A 524 19.08 24.32 1.76
C LEU A 524 18.02 23.42 1.10
N CYS A 525 18.40 22.23 0.62
CA CYS A 525 17.46 21.25 0.08
C CYS A 525 16.41 20.82 1.11
N TYR A 526 16.82 20.54 2.34
CA TYR A 526 15.92 20.15 3.42
C TYR A 526 14.97 21.28 3.84
N PHE A 527 15.50 22.50 3.98
CA PHE A 527 14.66 23.68 4.24
C PHE A 527 13.64 23.89 3.11
N ALA A 528 14.03 23.70 1.85
CA ALA A 528 13.11 23.77 0.72
C ALA A 528 12.02 22.68 0.80
N MET A 529 12.40 21.43 1.09
CA MET A 529 11.42 20.33 1.23
C MET A 529 10.43 20.57 2.38
N LEU A 530 10.90 20.99 3.54
CA LEU A 530 10.03 21.23 4.69
C LEU A 530 9.15 22.47 4.51
N THR A 531 9.61 23.47 3.76
CA THR A 531 8.78 24.63 3.38
C THR A 531 7.56 24.20 2.57
N ILE A 532 7.68 23.19 1.70
CA ILE A 532 6.54 22.64 0.96
C ILE A 532 5.50 22.04 1.92
N THR A 533 5.95 21.34 2.94
CA THR A 533 5.08 20.75 3.97
C THR A 533 4.38 21.85 4.78
N VAL A 534 5.14 22.83 5.27
CA VAL A 534 4.60 23.98 6.02
C VAL A 534 3.57 24.73 5.19
N ALA A 535 3.84 24.99 3.90
CA ALA A 535 2.91 25.70 3.03
C ALA A 535 1.58 24.94 2.86
N ASN A 536 1.63 23.63 2.60
CA ASN A 536 0.43 22.81 2.42
C ASN A 536 -0.41 22.71 3.70
N ASP A 537 0.24 22.50 4.85
CA ASP A 537 -0.47 22.39 6.12
C ASP A 537 -1.04 23.72 6.57
N SER A 538 -0.35 24.83 6.29
CA SER A 538 -0.86 26.17 6.54
C SER A 538 -2.13 26.43 5.73
N MET A 539 -2.14 26.08 4.44
CA MET A 539 -3.34 26.16 3.60
C MET A 539 -4.50 25.33 4.16
N PHE A 540 -4.22 24.13 4.65
CA PHE A 540 -5.23 23.28 5.28
C PHE A 540 -5.80 23.92 6.56
N ILE A 541 -4.94 24.47 7.43
CA ILE A 541 -5.37 25.15 8.66
C ILE A 541 -6.25 26.36 8.34
N ILE A 542 -5.91 27.16 7.31
CA ILE A 542 -6.73 28.30 6.87
C ILE A 542 -8.14 27.84 6.50
N PHE A 543 -8.26 26.81 5.64
CA PHE A 543 -9.58 26.32 5.21
C PHE A 543 -10.37 25.72 6.37
N LEU A 544 -9.70 25.00 7.28
CA LEU A 544 -10.36 24.40 8.44
C LEU A 544 -10.90 25.48 9.40
N GLN A 545 -10.10 26.49 9.71
CA GLN A 545 -10.51 27.57 10.60
C GLN A 545 -11.61 28.44 9.97
N HIS A 546 -11.55 28.69 8.66
CA HIS A 546 -12.63 29.37 7.94
C HIS A 546 -13.93 28.56 7.99
N ALA A 547 -13.87 27.25 7.75
CA ALA A 547 -15.05 26.40 7.86
C ALA A 547 -15.64 26.40 9.29
N CYS A 548 -14.80 26.34 10.33
CA CYS A 548 -15.24 26.45 11.71
C CYS A 548 -15.89 27.82 12.00
N ALA A 549 -15.34 28.90 11.47
CA ALA A 549 -15.91 30.24 11.59
C ALA A 549 -17.31 30.30 10.98
N LEU A 550 -17.50 29.75 9.78
CA LEU A 550 -18.81 29.69 9.11
C LEU A 550 -19.85 28.93 9.96
N PHE A 551 -19.47 27.83 10.61
CA PHE A 551 -20.38 27.12 11.51
C PHE A 551 -20.70 27.94 12.78
N ALA A 552 -19.72 28.66 13.32
CA ALA A 552 -19.92 29.51 14.49
C ALA A 552 -20.80 30.73 14.20
N VAL A 553 -20.77 31.26 12.98
CA VAL A 553 -21.66 32.35 12.54
C VAL A 553 -23.12 31.90 12.41
N VAL A 554 -23.35 30.62 12.10
CA VAL A 554 -24.71 30.07 11.93
C VAL A 554 -25.36 29.70 13.28
N GLN A 555 -24.57 29.53 14.34
CA GLN A 555 -25.05 29.23 15.70
C GLN A 555 -25.43 30.50 16.46
#